data_AF-A0A2S2NLY2-F1
#
_entry.id   AF-A0A2S2NLY2-F1
#
_cell.length_a   1.000
_cell.length_b   1.000
_cell.length_c   1.000
_cell.angle_alpha   90.00
_cell.angle_beta   90.00
_cell.angle_gamma   90.00
#
_symmetry.space_group_name_H-M   'P 1'
#
loop_
_entity.id
_entity.type
_entity.pdbx_description
1 polymer ?
#
loop_
_entity_poly.entity_id
_entity_poly.type
_entity_poly.pdbx_seq_one_letter_code
_entity_poly.pdbx_strand_id
1 'polypeptide(L)'
;MWSMLGVNGKKKQFKNSFENPFCSSRKVLVFSDTPHLMKTVRNRLFTKKSLKIHPVKPDIKWSFYENVFKHDSKMLVKVCPKITKHHFDLNNLAKMKVKYATQIFSKSMADGITFYKNKKFDGFDECIGCVSTWRTFGSRKKKFN
;
A
#
# COMPACT_ATOMS: atom_id res chain seq x y z
N MET A 1 24.48 -7.04 -2.35
CA MET A 1 24.56 -6.56 -3.74
C MET A 1 24.52 -5.04 -3.85
N TRP A 2 23.45 -4.34 -3.43
CA TRP A 2 23.36 -2.88 -3.63
C TRP A 2 24.47 -2.07 -2.96
N SER A 3 24.87 -2.44 -1.74
CA SER A 3 26.00 -1.82 -1.04
C SER A 3 27.31 -1.94 -1.82
N MET A 4 27.55 -3.08 -2.47
CA MET A 4 28.75 -3.34 -3.28
C MET A 4 28.79 -2.47 -4.55
N LEU A 5 27.63 -2.17 -5.13
CA LEU A 5 27.51 -1.30 -6.31
C LEU A 5 27.43 0.20 -5.94
N GLY A 6 27.60 0.55 -4.66
CA GLY A 6 27.50 1.92 -4.18
C GLY A 6 26.10 2.52 -4.27
N VAL A 7 25.05 1.69 -4.36
CA VAL A 7 23.64 2.13 -4.37
C VAL A 7 23.16 2.35 -2.94
N ASN A 8 22.57 3.52 -2.67
CA ASN A 8 22.17 3.95 -1.34
C ASN A 8 20.80 4.67 -1.36
N GLY A 9 19.90 4.27 -0.46
CA GLY A 9 18.56 4.83 -0.31
C GLY A 9 18.41 5.86 0.81
N LYS A 10 19.49 6.24 1.51
CA LYS A 10 19.44 7.24 2.60
C LYS A 10 19.11 8.61 2.03
N LYS A 11 18.17 9.34 2.66
CA LYS A 11 17.71 10.67 2.19
C LYS A 11 18.84 11.66 1.85
N LYS A 12 19.89 11.71 2.67
CA LYS A 12 21.03 12.63 2.49
C LYS A 12 22.05 12.18 1.43
N GLN A 13 22.03 10.90 1.05
CA GLN A 13 23.02 10.27 0.16
C GLN A 13 22.32 9.32 -0.81
N PHE A 14 21.27 9.83 -1.46
CA PHE A 14 20.48 9.02 -2.38
C PHE A 14 21.28 8.81 -3.67
N LYS A 15 21.59 7.55 -3.98
CA LYS A 15 22.26 7.12 -5.20
C LYS A 15 21.62 5.82 -5.67
N ASN A 16 20.86 5.88 -6.76
CA ASN A 16 20.15 4.72 -7.33
C ASN A 16 20.78 4.21 -8.63
N SER A 17 22.02 4.59 -8.92
CA SER A 17 22.71 4.20 -10.15
C SER A 17 24.21 4.05 -9.96
N PHE A 18 24.81 3.29 -10.86
CA PHE A 18 26.25 3.11 -10.97
C PHE A 18 26.68 3.15 -12.45
N GLU A 19 27.96 3.31 -12.70
CA GLU A 19 28.51 3.40 -14.06
C GLU A 19 28.49 2.03 -14.74
N ASN A 20 28.19 2.02 -16.04
CA ASN A 20 28.28 0.80 -16.80
C ASN A 20 29.75 0.39 -16.95
N PRO A 21 30.13 -0.85 -16.57
CA PRO A 21 31.53 -1.30 -16.59
C PRO A 21 32.18 -1.31 -17.98
N PHE A 22 31.39 -1.31 -19.05
CA PHE A 22 31.87 -1.34 -20.44
C PHE A 22 31.66 -0.02 -21.19
N CYS A 23 30.96 0.95 -20.60
CA CYS A 23 30.67 2.22 -21.27
C CYS A 23 30.40 3.32 -20.24
N SER A 24 31.42 4.11 -19.91
CA SER A 24 31.34 5.18 -18.91
C SER A 24 30.31 6.28 -19.24
N SER A 25 29.93 6.42 -20.51
CA SER A 25 28.86 7.35 -20.92
C SER A 25 27.45 6.91 -20.51
N ARG A 26 27.27 5.65 -20.06
CA ARG A 26 25.97 5.08 -19.69
C ARG A 26 25.90 4.73 -18.21
N LYS A 27 24.75 5.02 -17.59
CA LYS A 27 24.45 4.67 -16.20
C LYS A 27 23.48 3.50 -16.14
N VAL A 28 23.73 2.58 -15.21
CA VAL A 28 22.80 1.50 -14.88
C VAL A 28 21.95 1.95 -13.70
N LEU A 29 20.65 2.08 -13.92
CA LEU A 29 19.68 2.43 -12.88
C LEU A 29 19.21 1.18 -12.14
N VAL A 30 19.13 1.26 -10.82
CA VAL A 30 18.69 0.16 -9.96
C VAL A 30 17.31 0.49 -9.38
N PHE A 31 16.39 -0.46 -9.52
CA PHE A 31 15.03 -0.36 -9.01
C PHE A 31 14.67 -1.58 -8.16
N SER A 32 13.89 -1.35 -7.11
CA SER A 32 13.26 -2.43 -6.34
C SER A 32 12.10 -3.04 -7.11
N ASP A 33 11.81 -4.31 -6.86
CA ASP A 33 10.57 -4.92 -7.33
C ASP A 33 9.36 -4.35 -6.56
N THR A 34 8.59 -3.50 -7.25
CA THR A 34 7.45 -2.76 -6.68
C THR A 34 6.32 -3.69 -6.19
N PRO A 35 5.86 -4.68 -6.98
CA PRO A 35 4.98 -5.76 -6.51
C PRO A 35 5.40 -6.39 -5.17
N HIS A 36 6.69 -6.69 -4.99
CA HIS A 36 7.17 -7.27 -3.73
C HIS A 36 7.12 -6.28 -2.57
N LEU A 37 7.51 -5.02 -2.79
CA LEU A 37 7.39 -3.98 -1.77
C LEU A 37 5.93 -3.83 -1.27
N MET A 38 4.96 -3.88 -2.18
CA MET A 38 3.54 -3.77 -1.82
C MET A 38 3.08 -4.92 -0.92
N LYS A 39 3.51 -6.16 -1.22
CA LYS A 39 3.25 -7.33 -0.38
C LYS A 39 3.88 -7.17 1.00
N THR A 40 5.11 -6.67 1.07
CA THR A 40 5.83 -6.45 2.33
C THR A 40 5.13 -5.42 3.20
N VAL A 41 4.69 -4.30 2.62
CA VAL A 41 3.93 -3.27 3.35
C VAL A 41 2.61 -3.84 3.88
N ARG A 42 1.86 -4.59 3.06
CA ARG A 42 0.62 -5.26 3.51
C ARG A 42 0.91 -6.22 4.66
N ASN A 43 1.91 -7.09 4.51
CA ASN A 43 2.24 -8.08 5.53
C ASN A 43 2.66 -7.42 6.84
N ARG A 44 3.48 -6.36 6.79
CA ARG A 44 3.85 -5.58 7.98
C ARG A 44 2.63 -4.95 8.63
N LEU A 45 1.74 -4.35 7.85
CA LEU A 45 0.53 -3.74 8.39
C LEU A 45 -0.39 -4.81 9.03
N PHE A 46 -0.57 -5.95 8.37
CA PHE A 46 -1.38 -7.06 8.89
C PHE A 46 -0.83 -7.64 10.20
N THR A 47 0.48 -7.92 10.27
CA THR A 47 1.09 -8.60 11.42
C THR A 47 1.11 -7.72 12.67
N LYS A 48 1.35 -6.43 12.49
CA LYS A 48 1.58 -5.49 13.61
C LYS A 48 0.44 -4.50 13.80
N LYS A 49 -0.63 -4.61 12.98
CA LYS A 49 -1.92 -3.91 13.08
C LYS A 49 -1.92 -2.38 12.96
N SER A 50 -0.76 -1.73 12.95
CA SER A 50 -0.62 -0.29 12.70
C SER A 50 0.59 0.03 11.83
N LEU A 51 0.52 1.12 11.06
CA LEU A 51 1.63 1.67 10.28
C LEU A 51 1.68 3.18 10.43
N LYS A 52 2.81 3.69 10.94
CA LYS A 52 3.07 5.13 11.08
C LYS A 52 3.86 5.64 9.87
N ILE A 53 3.24 6.50 9.06
CA ILE A 53 3.86 7.06 7.85
C ILE A 53 4.43 8.45 8.12
N HIS A 54 3.77 9.22 8.99
CA HIS A 54 4.17 10.58 9.32
C HIS A 54 4.20 10.76 10.84
N PRO A 55 5.20 11.47 11.41
CA PRO A 55 5.34 11.63 12.86
C PRO A 55 4.11 12.26 13.52
N VAL A 56 3.47 13.22 12.82
CA VAL A 56 2.35 14.03 13.31
C VAL A 56 0.97 13.45 12.96
N LYS A 57 0.85 12.65 11.90
CA LYS A 57 -0.47 12.14 11.46
C LYS A 57 -0.82 10.86 12.22
N PRO A 58 -2.12 10.57 12.42
CA PRO A 58 -2.54 9.33 13.05
C PRO A 58 -2.09 8.11 12.24
N ASP A 59 -1.87 7.01 12.97
CA ASP A 59 -1.43 5.75 12.40
C ASP A 59 -2.50 5.11 11.52
N ILE A 60 -2.06 4.43 10.46
CA ILE A 60 -2.94 3.60 9.64
C ILE A 60 -3.15 2.28 10.38
N LYS A 61 -4.35 2.08 10.94
CA LYS A 61 -4.74 0.85 11.63
C LYS A 61 -5.32 -0.18 10.66
N TRP A 62 -5.02 -1.46 10.88
CA TRP A 62 -5.57 -2.56 10.09
C TRP A 62 -7.09 -2.73 10.30
N SER A 63 -7.58 -2.38 11.48
CA SER A 63 -9.00 -2.42 11.85
C SER A 63 -9.89 -1.61 10.88
N PHE A 64 -9.39 -0.52 10.30
CA PHE A 64 -10.15 0.26 9.32
C PHE A 64 -10.56 -0.59 8.10
N TYR A 65 -9.67 -1.47 7.63
CA TYR A 65 -9.96 -2.34 6.48
C TYR A 65 -10.92 -3.47 6.86
N GLU A 66 -10.75 -4.05 8.06
CA GLU A 66 -11.65 -5.07 8.59
C GLU A 66 -13.05 -4.52 8.79
N ASN A 67 -13.18 -3.28 9.29
CA ASN A 67 -14.46 -2.60 9.45
C ASN A 67 -15.14 -2.35 8.10
N VAL A 68 -14.40 -1.88 7.07
CA VAL A 68 -14.95 -1.77 5.71
C VAL A 68 -15.51 -3.10 5.25
N PHE A 69 -14.73 -4.19 5.35
CA PHE A 69 -15.20 -5.50 4.92
C PHE A 69 -16.42 -5.99 5.70
N LYS A 70 -16.44 -5.78 7.02
CA LYS A 70 -17.56 -6.16 7.91
C LYS A 70 -18.86 -5.46 7.54
N HIS A 71 -18.81 -4.16 7.24
CA HIS A 71 -20.00 -3.39 6.88
C HIS A 71 -20.41 -3.61 5.43
N ASP A 72 -19.44 -3.63 4.50
CA ASP A 72 -19.70 -3.80 3.07
C ASP A 72 -20.25 -5.19 2.74
N SER A 73 -19.85 -6.23 3.49
CA SER A 73 -20.38 -7.58 3.30
C SER A 73 -21.86 -7.72 3.64
N LYS A 74 -22.43 -6.81 4.44
CA LYS A 74 -23.85 -6.82 4.83
C LYS A 74 -24.73 -6.01 3.87
N MET A 75 -24.13 -5.23 2.98
CA MET A 75 -24.85 -4.37 2.05
C MET A 75 -25.22 -5.12 0.78
N LEU A 76 -26.41 -4.84 0.24
CA LEU A 76 -26.84 -5.35 -1.06
C LEU A 76 -25.96 -4.78 -2.19
N VAL A 77 -25.70 -3.47 -2.14
CA VAL A 77 -24.80 -2.77 -3.07
C VAL A 77 -23.48 -2.49 -2.36
N LYS A 78 -22.42 -3.17 -2.80
CA LYS A 78 -21.09 -3.07 -2.21
C LYS A 78 -20.33 -1.85 -2.74
N VAL A 79 -19.76 -1.08 -1.82
CA VAL A 79 -18.82 0.02 -2.09
C VAL A 79 -17.47 -0.53 -2.54
N CYS A 80 -17.05 -1.65 -1.95
CA CYS A 80 -15.76 -2.29 -2.21
C CYS A 80 -15.93 -3.74 -2.72
N PRO A 81 -16.59 -3.98 -3.88
CA PRO A 81 -17.00 -5.32 -4.33
C PRO A 81 -15.82 -6.27 -4.61
N LYS A 82 -14.62 -5.73 -4.81
CA LYS A 82 -13.39 -6.50 -5.07
C LYS A 82 -12.77 -7.09 -3.80
N ILE A 83 -13.19 -6.64 -2.64
CA ILE A 83 -12.66 -7.04 -1.34
C ILE A 83 -13.44 -8.26 -0.85
N THR A 84 -12.70 -9.29 -0.47
CA THR A 84 -13.23 -10.60 -0.07
C THR A 84 -12.52 -11.08 1.18
N LYS A 85 -13.07 -12.11 1.84
CA LYS A 85 -12.49 -12.71 3.05
C LYS A 85 -10.99 -13.07 2.89
N HIS A 86 -10.58 -13.54 1.71
CA HIS A 86 -9.18 -13.88 1.39
C HIS A 86 -8.19 -12.71 1.47
N HIS A 87 -8.66 -11.46 1.48
CA HIS A 87 -7.80 -10.30 1.70
C HIS A 87 -7.34 -10.17 3.16
N PHE A 88 -8.11 -10.76 4.09
CA PHE A 88 -7.90 -10.70 5.53
C PHE A 88 -7.38 -12.04 6.08
N ASP A 89 -7.76 -13.15 5.47
CA ASP A 89 -7.21 -14.48 5.76
C ASP A 89 -5.86 -14.67 5.07
N LEU A 90 -4.81 -14.06 5.62
CA LEU A 90 -3.45 -14.13 5.08
C LEU A 90 -2.74 -15.46 5.40
N ASN A 91 -3.17 -16.55 4.74
CA ASN A 91 -2.41 -17.79 4.69
C ASN A 91 -1.12 -17.64 3.84
N ASN A 92 -0.23 -18.64 3.85
CA ASN A 92 1.05 -18.56 3.14
C ASN A 92 0.91 -18.25 1.64
N LEU A 93 -0.13 -18.79 0.99
CA LEU A 93 -0.42 -18.52 -0.41
C LEU A 93 -0.98 -17.11 -0.65
N ALA A 94 -1.89 -16.64 0.21
CA ALA A 94 -2.48 -15.30 0.13
C ALA A 94 -1.46 -14.19 0.40
N LYS A 95 -0.49 -14.43 1.30
CA LYS A 95 0.66 -13.55 1.53
C LYS A 95 1.50 -13.32 0.27
N MET A 96 1.50 -14.26 -0.67
CA MET A 96 2.26 -14.10 -1.92
C MET A 96 1.46 -13.45 -3.05
N LYS A 97 0.13 -13.37 -2.94
CA LYS A 97 -0.73 -12.75 -3.95
C LYS A 97 -0.63 -11.22 -3.92
N VAL A 98 0.05 -10.66 -4.93
CA VAL A 98 0.18 -9.21 -5.16
C VAL A 98 -1.20 -8.56 -5.35
N LYS A 99 -2.11 -9.24 -6.05
CA LYS A 99 -3.49 -8.79 -6.29
C LYS A 99 -4.17 -8.31 -4.99
N TYR A 100 -4.16 -9.12 -3.94
CA TYR A 100 -4.80 -8.77 -2.66
C TYR A 100 -4.12 -7.58 -1.99
N ALA A 101 -2.79 -7.48 -2.03
CA ALA A 101 -2.08 -6.31 -1.50
C ALA A 101 -2.47 -5.02 -2.25
N THR A 102 -2.50 -5.07 -3.58
CA THR A 102 -2.86 -3.89 -4.38
C THR A 102 -4.32 -3.47 -4.22
N GLN A 103 -5.23 -4.42 -3.97
CA GLN A 103 -6.65 -4.13 -3.74
C GLN A 103 -6.88 -3.49 -2.35
N ILE A 104 -6.17 -3.97 -1.32
CA ILE A 104 -6.16 -3.34 0.00
C ILE A 104 -5.67 -1.89 -0.08
N PHE A 105 -4.60 -1.62 -0.83
CA PHE A 105 -4.01 -0.27 -0.97
C PHE A 105 -4.55 0.52 -2.18
N SER A 106 -5.79 0.26 -2.57
CA SER A 106 -6.41 0.88 -3.74
C SER A 106 -7.14 2.18 -3.41
N LYS A 107 -7.34 3.02 -4.43
CA LYS A 107 -8.20 4.21 -4.33
C LYS A 107 -9.62 3.84 -3.89
N SER A 108 -10.19 2.75 -4.44
CA SER A 108 -11.53 2.27 -4.07
C SER A 108 -11.63 1.93 -2.58
N MET A 109 -10.59 1.33 -1.98
CA MET A 109 -10.58 1.08 -0.53
C MET A 109 -10.56 2.39 0.26
N ALA A 110 -9.73 3.37 -0.14
CA ALA A 110 -9.70 4.68 0.51
C ALA A 110 -11.04 5.42 0.42
N ASP A 111 -11.71 5.32 -0.73
CA ASP A 111 -13.03 5.90 -0.94
C ASP A 111 -14.09 5.15 -0.11
N GLY A 112 -14.01 3.83 0.00
CA GLY A 112 -14.87 3.02 0.88
C GLY A 112 -14.72 3.38 2.36
N ILE A 113 -13.48 3.52 2.85
CA ILE A 113 -13.20 4.02 4.20
C ILE A 113 -13.85 5.40 4.42
N THR A 114 -13.70 6.31 3.44
CA THR A 114 -14.28 7.66 3.53
C THR A 114 -15.81 7.61 3.54
N PHE A 115 -16.40 6.73 2.72
CA PHE A 115 -17.84 6.54 2.64
C PHE A 115 -18.42 6.12 3.99
N TYR A 116 -17.87 5.08 4.63
CA TYR A 116 -18.37 4.60 5.92
C TYR A 116 -18.13 5.62 7.05
N LYS A 117 -17.00 6.33 7.01
CA LYS A 117 -16.77 7.47 7.92
C LYS A 117 -17.85 8.54 7.79
N ASN A 118 -18.16 8.97 6.57
CA ASN A 118 -19.15 10.02 6.32
C ASN A 118 -20.57 9.58 6.69
N LYS A 119 -20.86 8.28 6.60
CA LYS A 119 -22.12 7.68 7.06
C LYS A 119 -22.17 7.43 8.57
N LYS A 120 -21.14 7.83 9.33
CA LYS A 120 -21.04 7.70 10.79
C LYS A 120 -21.14 6.24 11.27
N PHE A 121 -20.55 5.32 10.52
CA PHE A 121 -20.36 3.96 11.01
C PHE A 121 -19.24 3.91 12.05
N ASP A 122 -19.37 3.01 13.02
CA ASP A 122 -18.41 2.85 14.10
C ASP A 122 -17.02 2.43 13.59
N GLY A 123 -15.97 2.90 14.27
CA GLY A 123 -14.60 2.44 14.03
C GLY A 123 -13.87 3.14 12.88
N PHE A 124 -14.30 4.36 12.52
CA PHE A 124 -13.68 5.19 11.48
C PHE A 124 -13.22 6.59 11.93
N ASP A 125 -13.33 6.91 13.22
CA ASP A 125 -13.20 8.27 13.77
C ASP A 125 -11.84 8.92 13.46
N GLU A 126 -10.76 8.14 13.51
CA GLU A 126 -9.37 8.62 13.34
C GLU A 126 -8.78 8.41 11.92
N CYS A 127 -9.59 8.05 10.91
CA CYS A 127 -9.08 7.46 9.67
C CYS A 127 -8.38 8.42 8.65
N ILE A 128 -7.90 9.59 9.08
CA ILE A 128 -7.37 10.65 8.18
C ILE A 128 -6.06 10.23 7.50
N GLY A 129 -5.20 9.48 8.20
CA GLY A 129 -3.89 9.04 7.68
C GLY A 129 -3.97 8.02 6.53
N CYS A 130 -4.99 7.15 6.56
CA CYS A 130 -5.17 6.08 5.58
C CYS A 130 -5.60 6.63 4.21
N VAL A 131 -6.61 7.50 4.19
CA VAL A 131 -7.24 8.01 2.95
C VAL A 131 -6.28 8.84 2.10
N SER A 132 -5.52 9.74 2.72
CA SER A 132 -4.59 10.62 2.00
C SER A 132 -3.42 9.86 1.37
N THR A 133 -2.91 8.84 2.06
CA THR A 133 -1.78 8.03 1.59
C THR A 133 -2.15 7.25 0.33
N TRP A 134 -3.23 6.48 0.35
CA TRP A 134 -3.55 5.55 -0.76
C TRP A 134 -4.15 6.24 -1.97
N ARG A 135 -4.82 7.38 -1.80
CA ARG A 135 -5.23 8.23 -2.94
C ARG A 135 -4.04 8.70 -3.77
N THR A 136 -2.89 8.95 -3.12
CA THR A 136 -1.65 9.33 -3.82
C THR A 136 -1.10 8.16 -4.66
N PHE A 137 -1.15 6.94 -4.14
CA PHE A 137 -0.71 5.74 -4.86
C PHE A 137 -1.65 5.36 -6.04
N GLY A 138 -2.96 5.49 -5.86
CA GLY A 138 -3.96 5.09 -6.87
C GLY A 138 -4.18 6.08 -8.02
N SER A 139 -3.71 7.32 -7.91
CA SER A 139 -3.98 8.37 -8.90
C SER A 139 -3.09 8.33 -10.15
N ARG A 140 -2.07 7.46 -10.20
CA ARG A 140 -1.15 7.33 -11.34
C ARG A 140 -1.55 6.22 -12.33
N LYS A 141 -2.82 6.14 -12.70
CA LYS A 141 -3.22 5.48 -13.96
C LYS A 141 -3.20 6.50 -15.10
N LYS A 142 -2.03 7.06 -15.42
CA LYS A 142 -1.83 7.54 -16.80
C LYS A 142 -1.55 6.28 -17.61
N LYS A 143 -2.53 5.86 -18.41
CA LYS A 143 -2.28 4.95 -19.52
C LYS A 143 -1.21 5.63 -20.36
N PHE A 144 -0.04 5.00 -20.47
CA PHE A 144 0.83 5.26 -21.61
C PHE A 144 0.09 4.63 -22.79
N ASN A 145 -0.65 5.47 -23.51
CA ASN A 145 -1.06 5.19 -24.88
C ASN A 145 0.04 5.76 -25.78
#